data_AF-A0A523TG04-F1
#
_entry.id   AF-A0A523TG04-F1
#
_cell.length_a   1.000
_cell.length_b   1.000
_cell.length_c   1.000
_cell.angle_alpha   90.00
_cell.angle_beta   90.00
_cell.angle_gamma   90.00
#
_symmetry.space_group_name_H-M   'P 1'
#
loop_
_entity.id
_entity.type
_entity.pdbx_description
1 polymer ?
#
loop_
_entity_poly.entity_id
_entity_poly.type
_entity_poly.pdbx_seq_one_letter_code
_entity_poly.pdbx_strand_id
1 'polypeptide(L)'
;MVNLEISDESFKLFKKFPVVPRIIIAILFAVGGLVIQIVLPLKGIFPFESLKVSYLAFGVGFIFIVVAIILLFPERLIISEEPKLVESKAIWIDSNMKLLSDYFNLINTREKKVKSNSAFFDLTKVKGKLIFVSTILGVTIIYVLVLVLGNRDFPSTYIFLLDIYAILIPLWFIIRIDTWEPDILRKVLFYYQFTKHEELDDLEFITTPALQLQQIEEIDSKEEIMLPINVRFMIDFEDPLESFDSLSIQVLINESMGNKFPAFVCFLRMKKPSDWKPLKKEIAYADRITKIQHIVEEDNLHLFVLSKSPKVENPNHTSPKEATKIFKRAYKMMKDFA
;
A
#
# COMPACT_ATOMS: atom_id res chain seq x y z
N MET A 1 20.01 -9.19 -27.87
CA MET A 1 18.95 -9.47 -26.89
C MET A 1 17.84 -8.46 -27.14
N VAL A 2 16.67 -8.92 -27.58
CA VAL A 2 15.50 -8.06 -27.79
C VAL A 2 14.87 -7.83 -26.41
N ASN A 3 14.94 -6.60 -25.90
CA ASN A 3 14.18 -6.20 -24.72
C ASN A 3 12.71 -6.17 -25.13
N LEU A 4 11.97 -7.22 -24.79
CA LEU A 4 10.52 -7.20 -24.79
C LEU A 4 10.08 -6.37 -23.57
N GLU A 5 10.03 -5.05 -23.74
CA GLU A 5 9.26 -4.19 -22.84
C GLU A 5 7.78 -4.47 -23.09
N ILE A 6 7.21 -5.33 -22.26
CA ILE A 6 5.76 -5.54 -22.23
C ILE A 6 5.15 -4.25 -21.66
N SER A 7 4.69 -3.36 -22.53
CA SER A 7 4.05 -2.10 -22.13
C SER A 7 2.76 -2.37 -21.36
N ASP A 8 2.52 -1.60 -20.30
CA ASP A 8 1.35 -1.67 -19.41
C ASP A 8 0.00 -1.47 -20.15
N GLU A 9 0.03 -1.02 -21.40
CA GLU A 9 -1.15 -0.83 -22.26
C GLU A 9 -1.79 -2.15 -22.71
N SER A 10 -0.99 -3.20 -22.92
CA SER A 10 -1.45 -4.51 -23.41
C SER A 10 -2.40 -5.23 -22.43
N PHE A 11 -2.42 -4.81 -21.16
CA PHE A 11 -3.26 -5.38 -20.10
C PHE A 11 -4.47 -4.51 -19.73
N LYS A 12 -4.68 -3.36 -20.38
CA LYS A 12 -5.86 -2.48 -20.12
C LYS A 12 -7.20 -3.20 -20.35
N LEU A 13 -7.24 -4.17 -21.27
CA LEU A 13 -8.45 -4.94 -21.57
C LEU A 13 -8.84 -5.88 -20.41
N PHE A 14 -7.84 -6.45 -19.73
CA PHE A 14 -8.07 -7.36 -18.59
C PHE A 14 -8.41 -6.60 -17.32
N LYS A 15 -7.78 -5.43 -17.04
CA LYS A 15 -8.09 -4.58 -15.87
C LYS A 15 -9.57 -4.16 -15.72
N LYS A 16 -10.38 -4.24 -16.78
CA LYS A 16 -11.81 -3.88 -16.74
C LYS A 16 -12.73 -4.95 -16.16
N PHE A 17 -12.29 -6.21 -16.07
CA PHE A 17 -13.12 -7.28 -15.52
C PHE A 17 -12.97 -7.35 -13.99
N PRO A 18 -14.01 -7.48 -13.17
CA PRO A 18 -13.80 -7.64 -11.73
C PRO A 18 -13.01 -8.93 -11.43
N VAL A 19 -12.18 -8.92 -10.38
CA VAL A 19 -11.25 -10.00 -10.01
C VAL A 19 -11.98 -11.34 -9.83
N VAL A 20 -13.10 -11.33 -9.11
CA VAL A 20 -13.88 -12.53 -8.76
C VAL A 20 -14.42 -13.24 -10.03
N PRO A 21 -15.10 -12.58 -10.97
CA PRO A 21 -15.44 -13.15 -12.27
C PRO A 21 -14.26 -13.74 -13.04
N ARG A 22 -13.08 -13.09 -13.05
CA ARG A 22 -11.90 -13.63 -13.74
C ARG A 22 -11.38 -14.90 -13.10
N ILE A 23 -11.32 -14.95 -11.77
CA ILE A 23 -10.92 -16.16 -11.03
C ILE A 23 -11.92 -17.28 -11.32
N ILE A 24 -13.23 -17.00 -11.30
CA ILE A 24 -14.27 -17.98 -11.65
C ILE A 24 -14.07 -18.49 -13.08
N ILE A 25 -13.83 -17.60 -14.04
CA ILE A 25 -13.55 -17.97 -15.44
C ILE A 25 -12.26 -18.80 -15.52
N ALA A 26 -11.18 -18.42 -14.85
CA ALA A 26 -9.93 -19.17 -14.84
C ALA A 26 -10.11 -20.58 -14.23
N ILE A 27 -10.87 -20.70 -13.15
CA ILE A 27 -11.25 -22.00 -12.57
C ILE A 27 -12.08 -22.81 -13.56
N LEU A 28 -13.05 -22.20 -14.24
CA LEU A 28 -13.87 -22.89 -15.26
C LEU A 28 -13.02 -23.34 -16.46
N PHE A 29 -12.04 -22.55 -16.89
CA PHE A 29 -11.11 -22.92 -17.95
C PHE A 29 -10.16 -24.05 -17.50
N ALA A 30 -9.65 -24.01 -16.26
CA ALA A 30 -8.82 -25.06 -15.70
C ALA A 30 -9.60 -26.38 -15.54
N VAL A 31 -10.80 -26.32 -14.96
CA VAL A 31 -11.69 -27.49 -14.81
C VAL A 31 -12.13 -28.01 -16.18
N GLY A 32 -12.47 -27.12 -17.12
CA GLY A 32 -12.80 -27.48 -18.49
C GLY A 32 -11.65 -28.17 -19.22
N GLY A 33 -10.43 -27.65 -19.08
CA GLY A 33 -9.20 -28.28 -19.59
C GLY A 33 -8.99 -29.68 -19.02
N LEU A 34 -9.11 -29.83 -17.69
CA LEU A 34 -9.01 -31.12 -17.01
C LEU A 34 -10.10 -32.11 -17.46
N VAL A 35 -11.34 -31.66 -17.62
CA VAL A 35 -12.45 -32.50 -18.12
C VAL A 35 -12.19 -32.94 -19.55
N ILE A 36 -11.72 -32.04 -20.43
CA ILE A 36 -11.33 -32.37 -21.81
C ILE A 36 -10.23 -33.42 -21.80
N GLN A 37 -9.22 -33.27 -20.94
CA GLN A 37 -8.09 -34.21 -20.84
C GLN A 37 -8.45 -35.57 -20.25
N ILE A 38 -9.41 -35.64 -19.32
CA ILE A 38 -9.78 -36.88 -18.62
C ILE A 38 -10.96 -37.60 -19.29
N VAL A 39 -12.01 -36.87 -19.67
CA VAL A 39 -13.27 -37.45 -20.15
C VAL A 39 -13.22 -37.83 -21.62
N LEU A 40 -12.54 -37.05 -22.48
CA LEU A 40 -12.44 -37.39 -23.91
C LEU A 40 -11.71 -38.72 -24.14
N PRO A 41 -10.61 -39.04 -23.43
CA PRO A 41 -9.98 -40.36 -23.53
C PRO A 41 -10.84 -41.49 -22.94
N LEU A 42 -11.55 -41.25 -21.82
CA LEU A 42 -12.33 -42.28 -21.14
C LEU A 42 -13.60 -42.71 -21.89
N LYS A 43 -14.26 -41.78 -22.59
CA LYS A 43 -15.53 -42.08 -23.29
C LYS A 43 -15.36 -42.58 -24.73
N GLY A 44 -14.13 -42.68 -25.25
CA GLY A 44 -13.89 -43.15 -26.63
C GLY A 44 -14.58 -42.29 -27.70
N ILE A 45 -14.90 -41.03 -27.39
CA ILE A 45 -15.64 -40.11 -28.28
C ILE A 45 -14.84 -39.85 -29.57
N PHE A 46 -13.52 -40.05 -29.53
CA PHE A 46 -12.69 -40.19 -30.72
C PHE A 46 -12.41 -41.68 -30.97
N PRO A 47 -12.97 -42.28 -32.04
CA PRO A 47 -12.87 -43.73 -32.32
C PRO A 47 -11.53 -44.12 -32.94
N PHE A 48 -10.42 -43.47 -32.55
CA PHE A 48 -9.09 -43.79 -33.07
C PHE A 48 -8.22 -44.36 -31.97
N GLU A 49 -8.09 -45.68 -31.99
CA GLU A 49 -6.98 -46.42 -31.38
C GLU A 49 -5.65 -45.85 -31.87
N SER A 50 -5.05 -44.90 -31.16
CA SER A 50 -3.60 -44.67 -31.15
C SER A 50 -3.29 -43.49 -30.25
N LEU A 51 -2.10 -43.54 -29.63
CA LEU A 51 -1.46 -42.47 -28.85
C LEU A 51 -1.73 -41.02 -29.33
N LYS A 52 -2.01 -40.79 -30.62
CA LYS A 52 -2.25 -39.48 -31.24
C LYS A 52 -3.45 -38.72 -30.68
N VAL A 53 -4.54 -39.40 -30.31
CA VAL A 53 -5.75 -38.74 -29.75
C VAL A 53 -5.47 -38.17 -28.36
N SER A 54 -4.69 -38.89 -27.54
CA SER A 54 -4.27 -38.45 -26.21
C SER A 54 -3.44 -37.17 -26.27
N TYR A 55 -2.55 -37.04 -27.28
CA TYR A 55 -1.75 -35.82 -27.45
C TYR A 55 -2.56 -34.61 -27.92
N LEU A 56 -3.60 -34.81 -28.73
CA LEU A 56 -4.45 -33.71 -29.22
C LEU A 56 -5.40 -33.22 -28.12
N ALA A 57 -6.04 -34.13 -27.38
CA ALA A 57 -6.82 -33.78 -26.20
C ALA A 57 -5.95 -33.08 -25.13
N PHE A 58 -4.71 -33.54 -24.95
CA PHE A 58 -3.73 -32.88 -24.09
C PHE A 58 -3.38 -31.48 -24.58
N GLY A 59 -3.03 -31.30 -25.86
CA GLY A 59 -2.69 -29.99 -26.42
C GLY A 59 -3.84 -28.99 -26.29
N VAL A 60 -5.08 -29.42 -26.54
CA VAL A 60 -6.26 -28.58 -26.32
C VAL A 60 -6.44 -28.25 -24.84
N GLY A 61 -6.38 -29.23 -23.94
CA GLY A 61 -6.48 -28.98 -22.50
C GLY A 61 -5.38 -28.06 -21.95
N PHE A 62 -4.15 -28.22 -22.44
CA PHE A 62 -3.02 -27.38 -22.07
C PHE A 62 -3.21 -25.94 -22.53
N ILE A 63 -3.80 -25.70 -23.71
CA ILE A 63 -4.17 -24.34 -24.16
C ILE A 63 -5.17 -23.71 -23.17
N PHE A 64 -6.17 -24.46 -22.70
CA PHE A 64 -7.13 -23.97 -21.71
C PHE A 64 -6.45 -23.63 -20.37
N ILE A 65 -5.46 -24.42 -19.95
CA ILE A 65 -4.67 -24.17 -18.74
C ILE A 65 -3.79 -22.93 -18.91
N VAL A 66 -3.11 -22.79 -20.05
CA VAL A 66 -2.31 -21.59 -20.37
C VAL A 66 -3.20 -20.35 -20.37
N VAL A 67 -4.40 -20.42 -20.96
CA VAL A 67 -5.39 -19.33 -20.91
C VAL A 67 -5.83 -19.04 -19.47
N ALA A 68 -6.07 -20.07 -18.65
CA ALA A 68 -6.37 -19.89 -17.22
C ALA A 68 -5.24 -19.18 -16.48
N ILE A 69 -3.98 -19.56 -16.71
CA ILE A 69 -2.79 -18.91 -16.11
C ILE A 69 -2.67 -17.45 -16.59
N ILE A 70 -2.91 -17.18 -17.87
CA ILE A 70 -2.91 -15.81 -18.42
C ILE A 70 -4.03 -14.96 -17.80
N LEU A 71 -5.22 -15.54 -17.58
CA LEU A 71 -6.33 -14.87 -16.90
C LEU A 71 -6.04 -14.61 -15.42
N LEU A 72 -5.13 -15.39 -14.82
CA LEU A 72 -4.61 -15.21 -13.47
C LEU A 72 -3.39 -14.24 -13.43
N PHE A 73 -2.88 -13.80 -14.59
CA PHE A 73 -1.74 -12.88 -14.75
C PHE A 73 -2.17 -11.39 -14.73
N PRO A 74 -1.27 -10.49 -14.33
CA PRO A 74 -1.11 -10.02 -12.96
C PRO A 74 -2.14 -8.93 -12.61
N GLU A 75 -3.09 -9.27 -11.74
CA GLU A 75 -3.74 -8.26 -10.91
C GLU A 75 -3.39 -8.55 -9.46
N ARG A 76 -3.09 -7.49 -8.70
CA ARG A 76 -2.61 -7.62 -7.33
C ARG A 76 -3.72 -8.25 -6.51
N LEU A 77 -3.42 -9.36 -5.84
CA LEU A 77 -4.39 -10.01 -4.97
C LEU A 77 -4.41 -9.19 -3.68
N ILE A 78 -5.46 -8.38 -3.55
CA ILE A 78 -5.70 -7.57 -2.36
C ILE A 78 -6.21 -8.52 -1.28
N ILE A 79 -5.31 -8.97 -0.40
CA ILE A 79 -5.66 -9.92 0.69
C ILE A 79 -6.34 -9.19 1.84
N SER A 80 -6.11 -7.90 1.98
CA SER A 80 -6.78 -7.06 2.95
C SER A 80 -7.12 -5.74 2.32
N GLU A 81 -8.41 -5.47 2.21
CA GLU A 81 -8.90 -4.14 1.90
C GLU A 81 -8.55 -3.20 3.05
N GLU A 82 -8.31 -1.93 2.70
CA GLU A 82 -8.25 -0.85 3.66
C GLU A 82 -9.59 -0.79 4.41
N PRO A 83 -9.60 -0.62 5.75
CA PRO A 83 -10.85 -0.48 6.50
C PRO A 83 -11.68 0.65 5.90
N LYS A 84 -12.93 0.34 5.55
CA LYS A 84 -13.85 1.33 5.02
C LYS A 84 -14.14 2.36 6.10
N LEU A 85 -13.91 3.61 5.77
CA LEU A 85 -14.19 4.72 6.67
C LEU A 85 -15.67 5.08 6.54
N VAL A 86 -16.36 5.22 7.66
CA VAL A 86 -17.73 5.73 7.67
C VAL A 86 -17.69 7.19 7.19
N GLU A 87 -18.69 7.63 6.43
CA GLU A 87 -18.84 9.03 5.97
C GLU A 87 -19.10 10.03 7.12
N SER A 88 -18.86 9.64 8.37
CA SER A 88 -18.90 10.53 9.51
C SER A 88 -17.76 11.55 9.46
N LYS A 89 -18.04 12.76 9.97
CA LYS A 89 -17.05 13.84 10.01
C LYS A 89 -15.89 13.43 10.91
N ALA A 90 -14.67 13.41 10.35
CA ALA A 90 -13.47 13.17 11.14
C ALA A 90 -13.30 14.21 12.26
N ILE A 91 -12.90 13.76 13.44
CA ILE A 91 -12.81 14.56 14.67
C ILE A 91 -11.34 14.76 15.02
N TRP A 92 -10.95 15.99 15.33
CA TRP A 92 -9.63 16.29 15.88
C TRP A 92 -9.68 16.21 17.40
N ILE A 93 -8.75 15.48 17.99
CA ILE A 93 -8.61 15.31 19.43
C ILE A 93 -7.17 15.64 19.81
N ASP A 94 -7.01 16.51 20.80
CA ASP A 94 -5.72 16.76 21.42
C ASP A 94 -5.25 15.49 22.12
N SER A 95 -4.03 15.07 21.81
CA SER A 95 -3.45 13.82 22.27
C SER A 95 -2.19 14.10 23.06
N ASN A 96 -1.84 13.19 23.96
CA ASN A 96 -0.49 13.11 24.49
C ASN A 96 0.30 12.04 23.71
N MET A 97 1.62 12.02 23.91
CA MET A 97 2.49 11.01 23.28
C MET A 97 2.14 9.58 23.68
N LYS A 98 1.55 9.38 24.87
CA LYS A 98 1.10 8.06 25.34
C LYS A 98 -0.08 7.54 24.53
N LEU A 99 -1.13 8.35 24.35
CA LEU A 99 -2.31 8.02 23.57
C LEU A 99 -1.95 7.81 22.08
N LEU A 100 -1.05 8.64 21.55
CA LEU A 100 -0.48 8.43 20.20
C LEU A 100 0.19 7.05 20.10
N SER A 101 0.99 6.66 21.09
CA SER A 101 1.61 5.34 21.16
C SER A 101 0.58 4.21 21.26
N ASP A 102 -0.49 4.38 22.02
CA ASP A 102 -1.54 3.38 22.16
C ASP A 102 -2.28 3.13 20.82
N TYR A 103 -2.66 4.19 20.12
CA TYR A 103 -3.22 4.08 18.78
C TYR A 103 -2.24 3.48 17.76
N PHE A 104 -0.96 3.85 17.85
CA PHE A 104 0.08 3.27 17.01
C PHE A 104 0.23 1.77 17.24
N ASN A 105 0.21 1.33 18.51
CA ASN A 105 0.26 -0.09 18.87
C ASN A 105 -0.98 -0.85 18.39
N LEU A 106 -2.17 -0.25 18.48
CA LEU A 106 -3.41 -0.82 17.96
C LEU A 106 -3.33 -1.04 16.44
N ILE A 107 -2.89 -0.01 15.71
CA ILE A 107 -2.74 -0.08 14.25
C ILE A 107 -1.67 -1.10 13.86
N ASN A 108 -0.51 -1.08 14.51
CA ASN A 108 0.58 -2.02 14.23
C ASN A 108 0.15 -3.47 14.49
N THR A 109 -0.66 -3.70 15.53
CA THR A 109 -1.21 -5.04 15.82
C THR A 109 -2.15 -5.51 14.71
N ARG A 110 -3.02 -4.61 14.20
CA ARG A 110 -3.91 -4.90 13.07
C ARG A 110 -3.14 -5.16 11.78
N GLU A 111 -2.17 -4.31 11.46
CA GLU A 111 -1.27 -4.48 10.32
C GLU A 111 -0.54 -5.82 10.39
N LYS A 112 0.00 -6.20 11.57
CA LYS A 112 0.64 -7.50 11.78
C LYS A 112 -0.31 -8.67 11.58
N LYS A 113 -1.56 -8.56 12.02
CA LYS A 113 -2.60 -9.59 11.80
C LYS A 113 -2.86 -9.78 10.30
N VAL A 114 -3.00 -8.69 9.55
CA VAL A 114 -3.14 -8.69 8.08
C VAL A 114 -1.90 -9.26 7.39
N LYS A 115 -0.70 -8.83 7.80
CA LYS A 115 0.60 -9.30 7.27
C LYS A 115 0.88 -10.77 7.60
N SER A 116 0.27 -11.31 8.65
CA SER A 116 0.33 -12.74 8.99
C SER A 116 -0.54 -13.58 8.07
N ASN A 117 -1.73 -13.11 7.69
CA ASN A 117 -2.61 -13.84 6.77
C ASN A 117 -2.03 -13.90 5.35
N SER A 118 -1.40 -12.82 4.88
CA SER A 118 -0.67 -12.81 3.61
C SER A 118 0.59 -13.67 3.62
N ALA A 119 1.15 -14.00 4.79
CA ALA A 119 2.41 -14.73 4.89
C ALA A 119 2.34 -16.16 4.36
N PHE A 120 1.15 -16.72 4.15
CA PHE A 120 0.94 -18.06 3.61
C PHE A 120 1.20 -18.16 2.09
N PHE A 121 1.05 -17.05 1.37
CA PHE A 121 1.24 -16.99 -0.08
C PHE A 121 2.54 -16.27 -0.48
N ASP A 122 3.25 -15.70 0.49
CA ASP A 122 4.48 -14.94 0.29
C ASP A 122 5.73 -15.83 0.39
N LEU A 123 6.37 -16.11 -0.76
CA LEU A 123 7.59 -16.93 -0.84
C LEU A 123 8.83 -16.28 -0.21
N THR A 124 8.80 -14.98 0.10
CA THR A 124 9.90 -14.32 0.83
C THR A 124 9.90 -14.73 2.30
N LYS A 125 8.74 -15.12 2.84
CA LYS A 125 8.55 -15.52 4.25
C LYS A 125 8.69 -17.03 4.43
N VAL A 126 9.19 -17.45 5.60
CA VAL A 126 9.38 -18.87 5.96
C VAL A 126 8.05 -19.65 5.90
N LYS A 127 6.95 -19.06 6.39
CA LYS A 127 5.62 -19.70 6.35
C LYS A 127 5.16 -20.00 4.92
N GLY A 128 5.30 -19.04 4.00
CA GLY A 128 4.93 -19.23 2.60
C GLY A 128 5.81 -20.27 1.91
N LYS A 129 7.12 -20.29 2.19
CA LYS A 129 8.03 -21.36 1.71
C LYS A 129 7.59 -22.75 2.20
N LEU A 130 7.25 -22.89 3.48
CA LEU A 130 6.81 -24.16 4.05
C LEU A 130 5.50 -24.65 3.42
N ILE A 131 4.53 -23.75 3.22
CA ILE A 131 3.26 -24.10 2.56
C ILE A 131 3.49 -24.46 1.10
N PHE A 132 4.33 -23.72 0.38
CA PHE A 132 4.67 -24.01 -1.00
C PHE A 132 5.29 -25.40 -1.15
N VAL A 133 6.29 -25.72 -0.32
CA VAL A 133 6.94 -27.05 -0.30
C VAL A 133 5.93 -28.13 0.10
N SER A 134 5.12 -27.90 1.12
CA SER A 134 4.07 -28.83 1.57
C SER A 134 3.03 -29.09 0.47
N THR A 135 2.65 -28.06 -0.29
CA THR A 135 1.70 -28.18 -1.40
C THR A 135 2.30 -29.02 -2.53
N ILE A 136 3.56 -28.76 -2.91
CA ILE A 136 4.26 -29.56 -3.91
C ILE A 136 4.34 -31.02 -3.47
N LEU A 137 4.77 -31.28 -2.24
CA LEU A 137 4.87 -32.63 -1.68
C LEU A 137 3.51 -33.32 -1.59
N GLY A 138 2.48 -32.62 -1.14
CA GLY A 138 1.11 -33.14 -1.06
C GLY A 138 0.58 -33.55 -2.43
N VAL A 139 0.78 -32.72 -3.45
CA VAL A 139 0.45 -33.04 -4.84
C VAL A 139 1.23 -34.28 -5.31
N THR A 140 2.54 -34.37 -5.04
CA THR A 140 3.35 -35.55 -5.39
C THR A 140 2.85 -36.81 -4.68
N ILE A 141 2.50 -36.73 -3.39
CA ILE A 141 2.01 -37.88 -2.61
C ILE A 141 0.66 -38.36 -3.14
N ILE A 142 -0.28 -37.45 -3.41
CA ILE A 142 -1.57 -37.78 -4.02
C ILE A 142 -1.35 -38.47 -5.36
N TYR A 143 -0.43 -37.95 -6.17
CA TYR A 143 -0.06 -38.56 -7.44
C TYR A 143 0.49 -39.99 -7.28
N VAL A 144 1.44 -40.21 -6.37
CA VAL A 144 1.98 -41.55 -6.09
C VAL A 144 0.90 -42.49 -5.61
N LEU A 145 -0.01 -42.04 -4.75
CA LEU A 145 -1.15 -42.85 -4.29
C LEU A 145 -2.06 -43.26 -5.44
N VAL A 146 -2.35 -42.36 -6.39
CA VAL A 146 -3.14 -42.67 -7.58
C VAL A 146 -2.45 -43.72 -8.45
N LEU A 147 -1.13 -43.64 -8.63
CA LEU A 147 -0.37 -44.66 -9.38
C LEU A 147 -0.40 -46.03 -8.70
N VAL A 148 -0.14 -46.07 -7.39
CA VAL A 148 -0.06 -47.32 -6.61
C VAL A 148 -1.43 -47.99 -6.52
N LEU A 149 -2.50 -47.24 -6.25
CA LEU A 149 -3.85 -47.78 -6.13
C LEU A 149 -4.48 -48.10 -7.49
N GLY A 150 -4.14 -47.33 -8.53
CA GLY A 150 -4.67 -47.51 -9.89
C GLY A 150 -4.06 -48.71 -10.64
N ASN A 151 -2.92 -49.21 -10.18
CA ASN A 151 -2.22 -50.40 -10.69
C ASN A 151 -2.00 -50.40 -12.22
N ARG A 152 -1.99 -49.22 -12.84
CA ARG A 152 -1.84 -49.00 -14.28
C ARG A 152 -1.12 -47.68 -14.52
N ASP A 153 -0.04 -47.76 -15.28
CA ASP A 153 0.77 -46.61 -15.67
C ASP A 153 0.17 -45.99 -16.93
N PHE A 154 -0.71 -45.00 -16.75
CA PHE A 154 -1.28 -44.26 -17.86
C PHE A 154 -0.43 -43.00 -18.14
N PRO A 155 -0.02 -42.75 -19.40
CA PRO A 155 0.66 -41.52 -19.77
C PRO A 155 -0.11 -40.24 -19.38
N SER A 156 -1.44 -40.34 -19.30
CA SER A 156 -2.33 -39.26 -18.87
C SER A 156 -2.14 -38.83 -17.41
N THR A 157 -1.66 -39.71 -16.53
CA THR A 157 -1.43 -39.38 -15.11
C THR A 157 -0.23 -38.44 -14.96
N TYR A 158 0.85 -38.66 -15.71
CA TYR A 158 2.03 -37.78 -15.75
C TYR A 158 1.67 -36.39 -16.26
N ILE A 159 0.83 -36.34 -17.28
CA ILE A 159 0.28 -35.12 -17.86
C ILE A 159 -0.52 -34.32 -16.82
N PHE A 160 -1.41 -34.98 -16.08
CA PHE A 160 -2.19 -34.35 -15.03
C PHE A 160 -1.32 -33.71 -13.93
N LEU A 161 -0.23 -34.38 -13.54
CA LEU A 161 0.72 -33.84 -12.58
C LEU A 161 1.42 -32.57 -13.12
N LEU A 162 1.83 -32.61 -14.38
CA LEU A 162 2.46 -31.47 -15.04
C LEU A 162 1.51 -30.29 -15.12
N ASP A 163 0.24 -30.53 -15.42
CA ASP A 163 -0.81 -29.51 -15.44
C ASP A 163 -1.06 -28.89 -14.07
N ILE A 164 -1.09 -29.69 -13.00
CA ILE A 164 -1.19 -29.16 -11.63
C ILE A 164 0.01 -28.26 -11.30
N TYR A 165 1.24 -28.69 -11.60
CA TYR A 165 2.40 -27.85 -11.35
C TYR A 165 2.43 -26.60 -12.23
N ALA A 166 2.02 -26.71 -13.49
CA ALA A 166 1.91 -25.58 -14.41
C ALA A 166 0.90 -24.53 -13.94
N ILE A 167 -0.13 -24.92 -13.19
CA ILE A 167 -1.09 -23.98 -12.58
C ILE A 167 -0.57 -23.46 -11.24
N LEU A 168 -0.17 -24.35 -10.34
CA LEU A 168 0.17 -23.98 -8.96
C LEU A 168 1.45 -23.16 -8.89
N ILE A 169 2.51 -23.55 -9.60
CA ILE A 169 3.80 -22.87 -9.48
C ILE A 169 3.68 -21.39 -9.89
N PRO A 170 3.16 -21.06 -11.09
CA PRO A 170 3.03 -19.66 -11.49
C PRO A 170 2.11 -18.87 -10.55
N LEU A 171 1.06 -19.47 -10.00
CA LEU A 171 0.16 -18.80 -9.07
C LEU A 171 0.91 -18.20 -7.86
N TRP A 172 1.88 -18.92 -7.28
CA TRP A 172 2.69 -18.42 -6.17
C TRP A 172 3.71 -17.34 -6.56
N PHE A 173 4.11 -17.25 -7.83
CA PHE A 173 5.04 -16.20 -8.31
C PHE A 173 4.33 -14.97 -8.88
N ILE A 174 3.11 -15.15 -9.42
CA ILE A 174 2.32 -14.11 -10.08
C ILE A 174 1.53 -13.28 -9.07
N ILE A 175 1.06 -13.90 -7.99
CA ILE A 175 0.28 -13.20 -6.97
C ILE A 175 1.17 -12.18 -6.24
N ARG A 176 1.07 -10.90 -6.65
CA ARG A 176 1.51 -9.78 -5.81
C ARG A 176 0.46 -9.55 -4.75
N ILE A 177 0.85 -9.73 -3.50
CA ILE A 177 -0.03 -9.53 -2.37
C ILE A 177 0.06 -8.07 -1.96
N ASP A 178 -1.03 -7.33 -2.18
CA ASP A 178 -1.18 -6.01 -1.57
C ASP A 178 -1.79 -6.20 -0.18
N THR A 179 -1.03 -5.79 0.84
CA THR A 179 -1.52 -5.67 2.21
C THR A 179 -1.77 -4.21 2.52
N TRP A 180 -2.85 -3.93 3.25
CA TRP A 180 -3.07 -2.61 3.83
C TRP A 180 -1.86 -2.17 4.65
N GLU A 181 -1.31 -1.00 4.30
CA GLU A 181 -0.26 -0.32 5.05
C GLU A 181 -0.79 1.05 5.51
N PRO A 182 -0.98 1.26 6.81
CA PRO A 182 -1.58 2.49 7.31
C PRO A 182 -0.64 3.70 7.13
N ASP A 183 -1.13 4.71 6.40
CA ASP A 183 -0.40 5.95 6.13
C ASP A 183 0.04 6.69 7.41
N ILE A 184 -0.75 6.58 8.48
CA ILE A 184 -0.44 7.19 9.78
C ILE A 184 0.86 6.67 10.39
N LEU A 185 1.20 5.39 10.20
CA LEU A 185 2.48 4.85 10.68
C LEU A 185 3.66 5.53 10.00
N ARG A 186 3.54 5.76 8.68
CA ARG A 186 4.58 6.47 7.90
C ARG A 186 4.71 7.92 8.35
N LYS A 187 3.59 8.61 8.63
CA LYS A 187 3.60 9.99 9.14
C LYS A 187 4.31 10.10 10.50
N VAL A 188 3.98 9.22 11.45
CA VAL A 188 4.59 9.20 12.80
C VAL A 188 6.07 8.83 12.74
N LEU A 189 6.44 7.82 11.93
CA LEU A 189 7.84 7.43 11.76
C LEU A 189 8.66 8.56 11.13
N PHE A 190 8.12 9.22 10.10
CA PHE A 190 8.76 10.38 9.49
C PHE A 190 8.98 11.50 10.49
N TYR A 191 7.97 11.81 11.30
CA TYR A 191 8.09 12.80 12.36
C TYR A 191 9.20 12.46 13.34
N TYR A 192 9.29 11.21 13.81
CA TYR A 192 10.34 10.77 14.72
C TYR A 192 11.75 10.90 14.12
N GLN A 193 11.90 10.58 12.82
CA GLN A 193 13.15 10.77 12.08
C GLN A 193 13.51 12.25 11.94
N PHE A 194 12.52 13.10 11.70
CA PHE A 194 12.68 14.55 11.65
C PHE A 194 13.12 15.11 13.02
N THR A 195 12.43 14.77 14.12
CA THR A 195 12.74 15.30 15.46
C THR A 195 14.08 14.85 16.02
N LYS A 196 14.63 13.72 15.53
CA LYS A 196 15.95 13.20 15.93
C LYS A 196 17.11 13.72 15.08
N HIS A 197 16.83 14.62 14.14
CA HIS A 197 17.87 15.11 13.25
C HIS A 197 18.79 16.07 14.03
N GLU A 198 20.11 15.81 14.05
CA GLU A 198 21.13 16.54 14.84
C GLU A 198 21.04 18.07 14.69
N GLU A 199 20.72 18.53 13.48
CA GLU A 199 20.47 19.94 13.17
C GLU A 199 19.36 20.62 14.01
N LEU A 200 18.50 19.87 14.71
CA LEU A 200 17.46 20.40 15.60
C LEU A 200 17.88 20.41 17.08
N ASP A 201 19.04 19.85 17.44
CA ASP A 201 19.49 19.75 18.84
C ASP A 201 19.67 21.13 19.50
N ASP A 202 19.94 22.16 18.70
CA ASP A 202 20.07 23.56 19.16
C ASP A 202 18.72 24.25 19.41
N LEU A 203 17.59 23.58 19.11
CA LEU A 203 16.24 24.14 19.24
C LEU A 203 15.48 23.41 20.34
N GLU A 204 15.27 24.11 21.46
CA GLU A 204 14.38 23.63 22.53
C GLU A 204 12.93 23.93 22.15
N PHE A 205 12.14 22.88 21.90
CA PHE A 205 10.71 22.98 21.66
C PHE A 205 9.98 21.73 22.18
N ILE A 206 8.77 21.93 22.69
CA ILE A 206 7.88 20.86 23.15
C ILE A 206 6.87 20.59 22.06
N THR A 207 6.46 19.33 21.90
CA THR A 207 5.51 18.96 20.85
C THR A 207 4.31 18.22 21.39
N THR A 208 3.14 18.74 21.07
CA THR A 208 1.84 18.18 21.49
C THR A 208 1.12 17.62 20.27
N PRO A 209 0.92 16.30 20.16
CA PRO A 209 0.25 15.71 19.01
C PRO A 209 -1.26 15.93 19.08
N ALA A 210 -1.88 16.25 17.95
CA ALA A 210 -3.32 16.22 17.75
C ALA A 210 -3.64 15.13 16.72
N LEU A 211 -4.57 14.25 17.05
CA LEU A 211 -4.98 13.13 16.20
C LEU A 211 -6.28 13.44 15.51
N GLN A 212 -6.35 13.15 14.21
CA GLN A 212 -7.59 13.15 13.47
C GLN A 212 -8.14 11.73 13.44
N LEU A 213 -9.23 11.48 14.15
CA LEU A 213 -9.88 10.18 14.24
C LEU A 213 -11.07 10.10 13.28
N GLN A 214 -11.28 8.93 12.69
CA GLN A 214 -12.46 8.61 11.91
C GLN A 214 -12.95 7.21 12.24
N GLN A 215 -14.27 7.04 12.25
CA GLN A 215 -14.92 5.78 12.51
C GLN A 215 -14.75 4.83 11.32
N ILE A 216 -14.52 3.56 11.62
CA ILE A 216 -14.48 2.50 10.60
C ILE A 216 -15.79 1.72 10.56
N GLU A 217 -16.15 1.27 9.36
CA GLU A 217 -17.20 0.30 9.13
C GLU A 217 -16.59 -1.10 9.27
N GLU A 218 -16.85 -1.75 10.41
CA GLU A 218 -16.40 -3.12 10.65
C GLU A 218 -17.60 -4.05 10.57
N ILE A 219 -17.59 -4.95 9.57
CA ILE A 219 -18.74 -5.79 9.18
C ILE A 219 -19.21 -6.71 10.32
N ASP A 220 -18.30 -7.10 11.23
CA ASP A 220 -18.54 -8.13 12.26
C ASP A 220 -18.53 -7.59 13.70
N SER A 221 -18.38 -6.28 13.91
CA SER A 221 -18.21 -5.68 15.23
C SER A 221 -19.34 -4.71 15.56
N LYS A 222 -19.93 -4.85 16.76
CA LYS A 222 -20.86 -3.86 17.33
C LYS A 222 -20.13 -2.68 18.00
N GLU A 223 -18.80 -2.72 18.06
CA GLU A 223 -18.01 -1.67 18.69
C GLU A 223 -17.64 -0.60 17.69
N GLU A 224 -17.92 0.66 18.04
CA GLU A 224 -17.48 1.81 17.25
C GLU A 224 -15.99 2.04 17.46
N ILE A 225 -15.17 1.59 16.51
CA ILE A 225 -13.72 1.76 16.57
C ILE A 225 -13.34 3.00 15.78
N MET A 226 -12.61 3.90 16.44
CA MET A 226 -12.02 5.09 15.84
C MET A 226 -10.57 4.80 15.45
N LEU A 227 -10.20 5.08 14.20
CA LEU A 227 -8.82 4.99 13.74
C LEU A 227 -8.25 6.39 13.44
N PRO A 228 -6.99 6.67 13.82
CA PRO A 228 -6.32 7.89 13.41
C PRO A 228 -5.97 7.84 11.92
N ILE A 229 -6.54 8.76 11.16
CA ILE A 229 -6.26 8.98 9.74
C ILE A 229 -5.16 10.02 9.52
N ASN A 230 -4.95 10.89 10.51
CA ASN A 230 -3.99 11.97 10.44
C ASN A 230 -3.42 12.33 11.80
N VAL A 231 -2.24 12.96 11.77
CA VAL A 231 -1.60 13.52 12.96
C VAL A 231 -1.06 14.90 12.61
N ARG A 232 -1.28 15.84 13.51
CA ARG A 232 -0.68 17.18 13.51
C ARG A 232 0.15 17.28 14.78
N PHE A 233 1.31 17.90 14.72
CA PHE A 233 2.13 18.16 15.91
C PHE A 233 2.13 19.66 16.14
N MET A 234 1.52 20.10 17.23
CA MET A 234 1.63 21.47 17.70
C MET A 234 3.00 21.66 18.34
N ILE A 235 3.64 22.79 18.07
CA ILE A 235 4.96 23.11 18.58
C ILE A 235 4.80 24.24 19.58
N ASP A 236 5.10 23.91 20.84
CA ASP A 236 5.03 24.80 21.97
C ASP A 236 6.46 25.28 22.29
N PHE A 237 6.63 26.60 22.34
CA PHE A 237 7.89 27.25 22.71
C PHE A 237 7.80 27.74 24.15
N GLU A 238 8.90 27.70 24.90
CA GLU A 238 8.91 28.14 26.31
C GLU A 238 8.66 29.65 26.46
N ASP A 239 9.12 30.45 25.50
CA ASP A 239 8.96 31.91 25.48
C ASP A 239 8.39 32.36 24.12
N PRO A 240 7.07 32.17 23.88
CA PRO A 240 6.43 32.58 22.64
C PRO A 240 6.26 34.10 22.62
N LEU A 241 6.56 34.70 21.47
CA LEU A 241 6.42 36.14 21.25
C LEU A 241 4.93 36.54 21.21
N GLU A 242 4.57 37.75 21.65
CA GLU A 242 3.14 38.16 21.73
C GLU A 242 2.38 38.13 20.38
N SER A 243 3.12 38.35 19.28
CA SER A 243 2.62 38.30 17.91
C SER A 243 2.46 36.87 17.38
N PHE A 244 3.04 35.88 18.04
CA PHE A 244 2.92 34.47 17.68
C PHE A 244 1.61 33.88 18.23
N ASP A 245 0.90 33.16 17.38
CA ASP A 245 -0.30 32.42 17.79
C ASP A 245 0.01 30.93 17.93
N SER A 246 0.45 30.29 16.85
CA SER A 246 0.75 28.86 16.88
C SER A 246 1.67 28.43 15.74
N LEU A 247 2.45 27.37 15.99
CA LEU A 247 3.21 26.66 14.98
C LEU A 247 2.77 25.21 15.00
N SER A 248 2.43 24.67 13.84
CA SER A 248 2.10 23.26 13.73
C SER A 248 2.76 22.61 12.54
N ILE A 249 3.04 21.32 12.69
CA ILE A 249 3.66 20.47 11.69
C ILE A 249 2.66 19.41 11.28
N GLN A 250 2.56 19.17 9.98
CA GLN A 250 1.78 18.07 9.44
C GLN A 250 2.56 17.34 8.37
N VAL A 251 2.49 16.01 8.40
CA VAL A 251 3.04 15.15 7.35
C VAL A 251 1.88 14.65 6.50
N LEU A 252 1.86 15.06 5.24
CA LEU A 252 0.92 14.59 4.24
C LEU A 252 1.52 13.40 3.49
N ILE A 253 0.69 12.49 2.99
CA ILE A 253 1.14 11.40 2.12
C ILE A 253 0.67 11.71 0.71
N ASN A 254 1.62 11.95 -0.19
CA ASN A 254 1.37 12.19 -1.59
C ASN A 254 1.54 10.89 -2.37
N GLU A 255 0.60 10.60 -3.27
CA GLU A 255 0.69 9.46 -4.16
C GLU A 255 1.16 9.92 -5.54
N SER A 256 2.25 9.32 -6.03
CA SER A 256 2.82 9.61 -7.35
C SER A 256 3.31 8.33 -7.98
N MET A 257 2.82 8.00 -9.18
CA MET A 257 3.18 6.79 -9.92
C MET A 257 2.96 5.49 -9.10
N GLY A 258 1.92 5.46 -8.26
CA GLY A 258 1.60 4.31 -7.39
C GLY A 258 2.50 4.16 -6.16
N ASN A 259 3.43 5.09 -5.94
CA ASN A 259 4.25 5.16 -4.73
C ASN A 259 3.72 6.27 -3.81
N LYS A 260 3.71 5.99 -2.49
CA LYS A 260 3.30 6.93 -1.46
C LYS A 260 4.51 7.57 -0.78
N PHE A 261 4.61 8.90 -0.81
CA PHE A 261 5.74 9.66 -0.27
C PHE A 261 5.29 10.66 0.80
N PRO A 262 6.06 10.84 1.88
CA PRO A 262 5.79 11.88 2.86
C PRO A 262 6.09 13.27 2.28
N ALA A 263 5.19 14.22 2.55
CA ALA A 263 5.35 15.64 2.28
C ALA A 263 5.19 16.42 3.59
N PHE A 264 6.24 17.12 3.97
CA PHE A 264 6.28 17.90 5.20
C PHE A 264 5.73 19.31 4.96
N VAL A 265 4.79 19.72 5.82
CA VAL A 265 4.18 21.04 5.79
C VAL A 265 4.22 21.63 7.20
N CYS A 266 4.56 22.90 7.28
CA CYS A 266 4.57 23.67 8.51
C CYS A 266 3.60 24.85 8.39
N PHE A 267 2.72 24.98 9.36
CA PHE A 267 1.72 26.04 9.46
C PHE A 267 2.13 26.98 10.58
N LEU A 268 2.52 28.20 10.22
CA LEU A 268 2.88 29.27 11.15
C LEU A 268 1.74 30.28 11.18
N ARG A 269 1.08 30.42 12.31
CA ARG A 269 0.03 31.42 12.55
C ARG A 269 0.58 32.55 13.39
N MET A 270 0.33 33.77 12.93
CA MET A 270 0.77 35.00 13.60
C MET A 270 -0.35 36.01 13.62
N LYS A 271 -0.45 36.77 14.72
CA LYS A 271 -1.28 37.97 14.79
C LYS A 271 -0.68 39.03 13.89
N LYS A 272 -1.53 39.79 13.22
CA LYS A 272 -1.14 40.92 12.40
C LYS A 272 -0.56 42.04 13.28
N PRO A 273 0.74 42.38 13.19
CA PRO A 273 1.24 43.56 13.87
C PRO A 273 0.72 44.82 13.17
N SER A 274 0.60 45.91 13.92
CA SER A 274 0.05 47.19 13.45
C SER A 274 0.78 47.74 12.22
N ASP A 275 2.08 47.46 12.10
CA ASP A 275 2.97 48.04 11.09
C ASP A 275 3.25 47.08 9.92
N TRP A 276 2.45 46.02 9.81
CA TRP A 276 2.68 44.96 8.83
C TRP A 276 2.55 45.46 7.38
N LYS A 277 3.60 45.26 6.59
CA LYS A 277 3.54 45.39 5.13
C LYS A 277 3.23 44.02 4.54
N PRO A 278 2.14 43.86 3.76
CA PRO A 278 1.82 42.58 3.14
C PRO A 278 3.01 42.08 2.32
N LEU A 279 3.24 40.77 2.33
CA LEU A 279 4.17 40.16 1.39
C LEU A 279 3.74 40.60 -0.02
N LYS A 280 4.68 41.15 -0.81
CA LYS A 280 4.41 41.62 -2.17
C LYS A 280 3.85 40.52 -3.10
N LYS A 281 3.90 39.26 -2.69
CA LYS A 281 3.39 38.09 -3.39
C LYS A 281 2.77 37.12 -2.39
N GLU A 282 1.62 36.53 -2.74
CA GLU A 282 0.96 35.45 -1.99
C GLU A 282 1.83 34.19 -1.86
N ILE A 283 2.79 34.02 -2.79
CA ILE A 283 3.76 32.93 -2.78
C ILE A 283 5.17 33.52 -2.84
N ALA A 284 5.98 33.21 -1.84
CA ALA A 284 7.40 33.53 -1.79
C ALA A 284 8.24 32.25 -1.78
N TYR A 285 9.39 32.29 -2.43
CA TYR A 285 10.39 31.22 -2.35
C TYR A 285 11.54 31.76 -1.51
N ALA A 286 11.69 31.25 -0.29
CA ALA A 286 12.76 31.69 0.59
C ALA A 286 14.13 31.22 0.09
N ASP A 287 14.18 30.01 -0.46
CA ASP A 287 15.36 29.40 -1.07
C ASP A 287 14.92 28.40 -2.16
N ARG A 288 15.85 27.56 -2.64
CA ARG A 288 15.51 26.50 -3.60
C ARG A 288 14.55 25.45 -3.02
N ILE A 289 14.54 25.26 -1.70
CA ILE A 289 13.92 24.12 -1.00
C ILE A 289 12.56 24.50 -0.40
N THR A 290 12.33 25.74 -0.01
CA THR A 290 11.20 26.18 0.81
C THR A 290 10.32 27.15 0.04
N LYS A 291 9.06 26.75 -0.12
CA LYS A 291 7.96 27.59 -0.61
C LYS A 291 7.16 28.07 0.60
N ILE A 292 6.86 29.36 0.63
CA ILE A 292 6.02 30.01 1.62
C ILE A 292 4.76 30.47 0.89
N GLN A 293 3.59 30.03 1.35
CA GLN A 293 2.31 30.57 0.93
C GLN A 293 1.72 31.38 2.06
N HIS A 294 1.27 32.59 1.76
CA HIS A 294 0.60 33.45 2.71
C HIS A 294 -0.89 33.41 2.45
N ILE A 295 -1.65 33.08 3.49
CA ILE A 295 -3.12 33.02 3.47
C ILE A 295 -3.62 33.88 4.63
N VAL A 296 -4.61 34.72 4.36
CA VAL A 296 -5.31 35.49 5.40
C VAL A 296 -6.50 34.62 5.83
N GLU A 297 -6.45 34.06 7.04
CA GLU A 297 -7.54 33.21 7.56
C GLU A 297 -8.67 34.07 8.16
N GLU A 298 -8.35 35.16 8.88
CA GLU A 298 -9.30 36.03 9.60
C GLU A 298 -8.76 37.48 9.72
N ASP A 299 -9.61 38.46 10.08
CA ASP A 299 -9.33 39.92 10.04
C ASP A 299 -8.03 40.37 10.75
N ASN A 300 -7.46 39.55 11.65
CA ASN A 300 -6.21 39.82 12.37
C ASN A 300 -5.22 38.65 12.45
N LEU A 301 -5.44 37.53 11.74
CA LEU A 301 -4.56 36.36 11.77
C LEU A 301 -3.99 36.04 10.38
N HIS A 302 -2.67 35.94 10.31
CA HIS A 302 -1.93 35.54 9.12
C HIS A 302 -1.45 34.10 9.26
N LEU A 303 -1.79 33.28 8.26
CA LEU A 303 -1.31 31.92 8.14
C LEU A 303 -0.21 31.87 7.07
N PHE A 304 0.97 31.39 7.45
CA PHE A 304 2.04 31.04 6.55
C PHE A 304 2.13 29.52 6.44
N VAL A 305 1.98 29.00 5.23
CA VAL A 305 2.15 27.59 4.92
C VAL A 305 3.53 27.42 4.28
N LEU A 306 4.45 26.81 5.02
CA LEU A 306 5.79 26.48 4.56
C LEU A 306 5.84 25.01 4.11
N SER A 307 6.31 24.78 2.90
CA SER A 307 6.38 23.44 2.29
C SER A 307 7.57 23.34 1.34
N LYS A 308 7.82 22.14 0.82
CA LYS A 308 8.87 21.94 -0.17
C LYS A 308 8.55 22.68 -1.47
N SER A 309 9.56 23.33 -2.03
CA SER A 309 9.47 24.09 -3.26
C SER A 309 9.32 23.17 -4.47
N PRO A 310 8.47 23.53 -5.46
CA PRO A 310 8.33 22.81 -6.71
C PRO A 310 9.60 22.86 -7.58
N LYS A 311 10.59 23.69 -7.21
CA LYS A 311 11.86 23.85 -7.94
C LYS A 311 12.90 22.78 -7.61
N VAL A 312 12.61 21.86 -6.69
CA VAL A 312 13.50 20.75 -6.32
C VAL A 312 13.13 19.50 -7.12
N GLU A 313 14.11 18.64 -7.39
CA GLU A 313 13.85 17.29 -7.91
C GLU A 313 12.90 16.55 -6.95
N ASN A 314 11.83 15.97 -7.51
CA ASN A 314 10.73 15.32 -6.79
C ASN A 314 10.04 16.23 -5.74
N PRO A 315 9.21 17.18 -6.17
CA PRO A 315 8.55 18.12 -5.26
C PRO A 315 7.49 17.46 -4.36
N ASN A 316 7.05 16.25 -4.71
CA ASN A 316 6.02 15.50 -3.99
C ASN A 316 6.56 14.76 -2.76
N HIS A 317 7.88 14.72 -2.57
CA HIS A 317 8.56 14.00 -1.50
C HIS A 317 9.46 14.94 -0.71
N THR A 318 9.29 15.00 0.60
CA THR A 318 10.19 15.72 1.51
C THR A 318 11.00 14.74 2.32
N SER A 319 12.32 14.81 2.24
CA SER A 319 13.22 14.05 3.12
C SER A 319 13.29 14.67 4.53
N PRO A 320 13.66 13.92 5.58
CA PRO A 320 13.81 14.47 6.93
C PRO A 320 14.76 15.68 7.00
N LYS A 321 15.87 15.65 6.26
CA LYS A 321 16.81 16.78 6.15
C LYS A 321 16.20 18.03 5.52
N GLU A 322 15.36 17.86 4.49
CA GLU A 322 14.63 18.98 3.89
C GLU A 322 13.56 19.52 4.84
N ALA A 323 12.88 18.64 5.58
CA ALA A 323 11.91 19.02 6.62
C ALA A 323 12.58 19.89 7.71
N THR A 324 13.79 19.53 8.16
CA THR A 324 14.58 20.35 9.09
C THR A 324 14.84 21.76 8.56
N LYS A 325 15.16 21.91 7.27
CA LYS A 325 15.36 23.24 6.65
C LYS A 325 14.08 24.05 6.61
N ILE A 326 12.96 23.43 6.24
CA ILE A 326 11.64 24.07 6.20
C ILE A 326 11.24 24.52 7.61
N PHE A 327 11.44 23.67 8.62
CA PHE A 327 11.14 23.99 10.02
C PHE A 327 12.01 25.12 10.57
N LYS A 328 13.34 25.05 10.38
CA LYS A 328 14.26 26.15 10.74
C LYS A 328 13.85 27.46 10.10
N ARG A 329 13.34 27.42 8.86
CA ARG A 329 12.84 28.62 8.19
C ARG A 329 11.58 29.16 8.84
N ALA A 330 10.63 28.29 9.22
CA ALA A 330 9.43 28.69 9.96
C ALA A 330 9.79 29.29 11.32
N TYR A 331 10.69 28.65 12.06
CA TYR A 331 11.19 29.12 13.35
C TYR A 331 11.91 30.47 13.23
N LYS A 332 12.76 30.64 12.21
CA LYS A 332 13.39 31.93 11.94
C LYS A 332 12.36 33.00 11.58
N MET A 333 11.35 32.69 10.77
CA MET A 333 10.28 33.63 10.46
C MET A 333 9.54 34.05 11.73
N MET A 334 9.19 33.10 12.60
CA MET A 334 8.58 33.41 13.90
C MET A 334 9.42 34.42 14.70
N LYS A 335 10.74 34.23 14.76
CA LYS A 335 11.65 35.18 15.45
C LYS A 335 11.79 36.52 14.74
N ASP A 336 11.87 36.54 13.41
CA ASP A 336 12.08 37.74 12.61
C ASP A 336 10.81 38.64 12.56
N PHE A 337 9.63 38.10 12.85
CA PHE A 337 8.34 38.80 12.84
C PHE A 337 7.85 39.27 14.22
N ALA A 338 8.62 39.00 15.28
CA ALA A 338 8.53 39.78 16.50
C ALA A 338 9.36 41.06 16.39
#